data_AF-A0A7S4NC78-F1
#
_entry.id   AF-A0A7S4NC78-F1
#
_cell.length_a   1.000
_cell.length_b   1.000
_cell.length_c   1.000
_cell.angle_alpha   90.00
_cell.angle_beta   90.00
_cell.angle_gamma   90.00
#
_symmetry.space_group_name_H-M   'P 1'
#
loop_
_entity.id
_entity.type
_entity.pdbx_description
1 polymer ?
#
loop_
_entity_poly.entity_id
_entity_poly.type
_entity_poly.pdbx_seq_one_letter_code
_entity_poly.pdbx_strand_id
1 'polypeptide(L)'
;YGPVIPMETSGFLEKKLQELGSVSFPGTTVEELFNKFWSDSPASVALQEEYHKRKQEIEFKMGKWERDEKYGNVKEMTYKTPAKVRVPGVPAFAPVIEKVRFSLTAEWLEMENLIQTTGVPYSDYFLAEQRWKIVAENGVVVVSVYGGVRFLKKTWLSGKIEGETIKAMKETVNLWIQQATAAIVAEGGGGGKAPVVSTPREEVEAADQGMVASLLGGLDIDWKTTLLVILLFLYMLLFLRFSMLAGRVEELEVALASHSHCPADFSFEPLPSPLPSPLPPPPPNSIEDFVGSTNST
;
A
#
# COMPACT_ATOMS: atom_id res chain seq x y z
N TYR A 1 -4.18 6.88 -8.77
CA TYR A 1 -4.55 5.46 -8.72
C TYR A 1 -3.72 4.73 -9.76
N GLY A 2 -2.77 3.89 -9.35
CA GLY A 2 -1.94 3.10 -10.26
C GLY A 2 -2.71 1.88 -10.79
N PRO A 3 -2.20 1.19 -11.82
CA PRO A 3 -2.83 -0.02 -12.36
C PRO A 3 -2.91 -1.14 -11.30
N VAL A 4 -4.09 -1.74 -11.17
CA VAL A 4 -4.33 -2.94 -10.37
C VAL A 4 -3.79 -4.14 -11.13
N ILE A 5 -2.84 -4.85 -10.54
CA ILE A 5 -2.10 -5.91 -11.24
C ILE A 5 -2.88 -7.23 -11.12
N PRO A 6 -3.12 -7.95 -12.24
CA PRO A 6 -3.83 -9.23 -12.21
C PRO A 6 -3.09 -10.28 -11.38
N MET A 7 -3.86 -11.05 -10.62
CA MET A 7 -3.41 -12.10 -9.71
C MET A 7 -2.99 -13.37 -10.49
N GLU A 8 -1.96 -13.31 -11.34
CA GLU A 8 -1.50 -14.50 -12.06
C GLU A 8 -0.75 -15.51 -11.15
N THR A 9 -1.03 -16.77 -11.44
CA THR A 9 -0.87 -18.00 -10.65
C THR A 9 0.49 -18.18 -9.98
N SER A 10 0.44 -18.58 -8.72
CA SER A 10 1.49 -18.70 -7.72
C SER A 10 2.47 -19.88 -7.91
N GLY A 11 2.68 -20.35 -9.14
CA GLY A 11 3.68 -21.38 -9.43
C GLY A 11 5.14 -20.89 -9.31
N PHE A 12 5.37 -19.58 -9.14
CA PHE A 12 6.67 -18.97 -9.40
C PHE A 12 7.61 -18.79 -8.18
N LEU A 13 7.19 -18.99 -6.92
CA LEU A 13 7.99 -18.47 -5.79
C LEU A 13 8.22 -19.37 -4.57
N GLU A 14 7.82 -20.65 -4.55
CA GLU A 14 8.14 -21.52 -3.39
C GLU A 14 9.64 -21.53 -3.04
N LYS A 15 10.52 -21.42 -4.05
CA LYS A 15 11.97 -21.45 -3.84
C LYS A 15 12.58 -20.13 -3.35
N LYS A 16 11.80 -19.07 -3.16
CA LYS A 16 12.30 -17.74 -2.75
C LYS A 16 11.61 -17.15 -1.52
N LEU A 17 10.60 -17.83 -0.97
CA LEU A 17 10.00 -17.37 0.27
C LEU A 17 10.88 -17.76 1.45
N GLN A 18 11.05 -16.82 2.38
CA GLN A 18 11.78 -17.02 3.62
C GLN A 18 10.79 -17.31 4.74
N GLU A 19 11.13 -18.23 5.65
CA GLU A 19 10.33 -18.44 6.85
C GLU A 19 10.41 -17.19 7.74
N LEU A 20 9.25 -16.61 8.04
CA LEU A 20 9.10 -15.40 8.83
C LEU A 20 8.87 -15.72 10.32
N GLY A 21 8.25 -16.86 10.60
CA GLY A 21 7.96 -17.32 11.95
C GLY A 21 7.04 -18.53 11.97
N SER A 22 7.02 -19.23 13.11
CA SER A 22 6.20 -20.41 13.33
C SER A 22 5.75 -20.51 14.79
N VAL A 23 4.53 -21.04 15.00
CA VAL A 23 3.93 -21.24 16.32
C VAL A 23 3.06 -22.49 16.34
N SER A 24 3.04 -23.19 17.46
CA SER A 24 2.23 -24.40 17.67
C SER A 24 1.14 -24.19 18.73
N PHE A 25 -0.07 -24.65 18.43
CA PHE A 25 -1.26 -24.59 19.29
C PHE A 25 -1.76 -26.00 19.61
N PRO A 26 -1.38 -26.57 20.78
CA PRO A 26 -1.88 -27.86 21.21
C PRO A 26 -3.37 -27.82 21.56
N GLY A 27 -4.14 -28.84 21.15
CA GLY A 27 -5.55 -28.95 21.51
C GLY A 27 -6.49 -27.97 20.81
N THR A 28 -6.00 -27.30 19.76
CA THR A 28 -6.80 -26.47 18.84
C THR A 28 -6.92 -27.19 17.50
N THR A 29 -8.01 -26.97 16.76
CA THR A 29 -8.20 -27.48 15.40
C THR A 29 -7.92 -26.40 14.34
N VAL A 30 -7.68 -26.83 13.10
CA VAL A 30 -7.48 -25.91 11.96
C VAL A 30 -8.72 -25.04 11.75
N GLU A 31 -9.91 -25.62 11.88
CA GLU A 31 -11.18 -24.92 11.71
C GLU A 31 -11.41 -23.88 12.81
N GLU A 32 -11.08 -24.19 14.07
CA GLU A 32 -11.16 -23.22 15.17
C GLU A 32 -10.23 -22.02 14.92
N LEU A 33 -9.00 -22.24 14.46
CA LEU A 33 -8.09 -21.15 14.07
C LEU A 33 -8.67 -20.34 12.91
N PHE A 34 -9.18 -21.01 11.86
CA PHE A 34 -9.84 -20.34 10.73
C PHE A 34 -10.97 -19.43 11.20
N ASN A 35 -11.88 -19.98 12.00
CA ASN A 35 -13.05 -19.29 12.50
C ASN A 35 -12.66 -18.11 13.40
N LYS A 36 -11.62 -18.25 14.23
CA LYS A 36 -11.17 -17.20 15.14
C LYS A 36 -10.47 -16.04 14.43
N PHE A 37 -9.57 -16.31 13.47
CA PHE A 37 -8.68 -15.28 12.93
C PHE A 37 -9.01 -14.82 11.52
N TRP A 38 -9.68 -15.64 10.70
CA TRP A 38 -9.80 -15.37 9.27
C TRP A 38 -11.23 -15.36 8.74
N SER A 39 -12.22 -15.87 9.49
CA SER A 39 -13.63 -15.86 9.10
C SER A 39 -14.26 -14.46 9.03
N ASP A 40 -15.47 -14.39 8.48
CA ASP A 40 -16.31 -13.19 8.44
C ASP A 40 -17.13 -12.97 9.73
N SER A 41 -16.87 -13.75 10.79
CA SER A 41 -17.56 -13.55 12.07
C SER A 41 -17.17 -12.20 12.71
N PRO A 42 -18.08 -11.52 13.43
CA PRO A 42 -17.76 -10.24 14.08
C PRO A 42 -16.57 -10.32 15.04
N ALA A 43 -16.37 -11.47 15.72
CA ALA A 43 -15.24 -11.68 16.62
C ALA A 43 -13.90 -11.75 15.86
N SER A 44 -13.87 -12.45 14.73
CA SER A 44 -12.70 -12.51 13.84
C SER A 44 -12.37 -11.14 13.24
N VAL A 45 -13.40 -10.41 12.79
CA VAL A 45 -13.26 -9.03 12.29
C VAL A 45 -12.63 -8.13 13.37
N ALA A 46 -13.13 -8.20 14.61
CA ALA A 46 -12.60 -7.39 15.72
C ALA A 46 -11.13 -7.71 16.05
N LEU A 47 -10.73 -8.99 15.99
CA LEU A 47 -9.32 -9.37 16.17
C LEU A 47 -8.43 -8.83 15.04
N GLN A 48 -8.91 -8.84 13.79
CA GLN A 48 -8.20 -8.24 12.66
C GLN A 48 -8.08 -6.71 12.83
N GLU A 49 -9.15 -6.03 13.21
CA GLU A 49 -9.10 -4.59 13.49
C GLU A 49 -8.09 -4.24 14.59
N GLU A 50 -8.06 -5.02 15.67
CA GLU A 50 -7.07 -4.85 16.74
C GLU A 50 -5.64 -5.07 16.23
N TYR A 51 -5.43 -6.10 15.40
CA TYR A 51 -4.14 -6.39 14.78
C TYR A 51 -3.64 -5.23 13.91
N HIS A 52 -4.51 -4.69 13.05
CA HIS A 52 -4.22 -3.53 12.22
C HIS A 52 -3.94 -2.27 13.06
N LYS A 53 -4.69 -2.06 14.14
CA LYS A 53 -4.44 -0.97 15.09
C LYS A 53 -3.07 -1.08 15.78
N ARG A 54 -2.66 -2.28 16.19
CA ARG A 54 -1.33 -2.53 16.80
C ARG A 54 -0.18 -2.22 15.82
N LYS A 55 -0.40 -2.43 14.52
CA LYS A 55 0.53 -2.02 13.45
C LYS A 55 0.50 -0.51 13.14
N GLN A 56 -0.32 0.27 13.84
CA GLN A 56 -0.58 1.69 13.58
C GLN A 56 -1.14 1.95 12.17
N GLU A 57 -1.86 0.98 11.62
CA GLU A 57 -2.53 1.13 10.33
C GLU A 57 -3.90 1.77 10.52
N ILE A 58 -4.28 2.61 9.55
CA ILE A 58 -5.50 3.42 9.61
C ILE A 58 -6.41 3.09 8.44
N GLU A 59 -7.68 3.48 8.56
CA GLU A 59 -8.71 3.26 7.54
C GLU A 59 -8.83 1.79 7.10
N PHE A 60 -8.60 0.85 8.03
CA PHE A 60 -8.74 -0.57 7.77
C PHE A 60 -10.18 -0.91 7.40
N LYS A 61 -10.34 -1.63 6.29
CA LYS A 61 -11.60 -2.19 5.81
C LYS A 61 -11.32 -3.62 5.35
N MET A 62 -12.11 -4.54 5.86
CA MET A 62 -12.07 -5.94 5.47
C MET A 62 -13.29 -6.27 4.61
N GLY A 63 -13.05 -6.78 3.39
CA GLY A 63 -14.08 -7.39 2.57
C GLY A 63 -14.54 -8.74 3.14
N LYS A 64 -15.62 -9.28 2.58
CA LYS A 64 -16.13 -10.61 2.92
C LYS A 64 -15.45 -11.66 2.06
N TRP A 65 -15.49 -12.91 2.50
CA TRP A 65 -15.10 -14.02 1.65
C TRP A 65 -16.09 -14.19 0.49
N GLU A 66 -15.57 -14.22 -0.72
CA GLU A 66 -16.30 -14.43 -1.95
C GLU A 66 -15.68 -15.59 -2.73
N ARG A 67 -16.53 -16.29 -3.49
CA ARG A 67 -16.07 -17.39 -4.34
C ARG A 67 -15.70 -16.85 -5.72
N ASP A 68 -14.44 -16.99 -6.07
CA ASP A 68 -13.89 -16.70 -7.38
C ASP A 68 -13.72 -18.00 -8.18
N GLU A 69 -14.15 -17.99 -9.45
CA GLU A 69 -14.12 -19.16 -10.32
C GLU A 69 -12.71 -19.70 -10.57
N LYS A 70 -11.70 -18.82 -10.58
CA LYS A 70 -10.31 -19.14 -10.90
C LYS A 70 -9.46 -19.34 -9.64
N TYR A 71 -9.76 -18.61 -8.56
CA TYR A 71 -8.88 -18.50 -7.40
C TYR A 71 -9.47 -19.10 -6.11
N GLY A 72 -10.68 -19.64 -6.15
CA GLY A 72 -11.32 -20.26 -4.99
C GLY A 72 -11.91 -19.22 -4.05
N ASN A 73 -11.71 -19.36 -2.74
CA ASN A 73 -12.20 -18.37 -1.77
C ASN A 73 -11.22 -17.21 -1.69
N VAL A 74 -11.69 -16.00 -1.99
CA VAL A 74 -10.90 -14.78 -2.00
C VAL A 74 -11.56 -13.69 -1.17
N LYS A 75 -10.74 -12.80 -0.60
CA LYS A 75 -11.20 -11.53 -0.03
C LYS A 75 -10.17 -10.44 -0.29
N GLU A 76 -10.64 -9.20 -0.28
CA GLU A 76 -9.79 -8.02 -0.37
C GLU A 76 -9.87 -7.21 0.92
N MET A 77 -8.73 -6.68 1.34
CA MET A 77 -8.61 -5.78 2.47
C MET A 77 -7.92 -4.50 2.00
N THR A 78 -8.35 -3.36 2.52
CA THR A 78 -7.74 -2.06 2.22
C THR A 78 -7.43 -1.34 3.51
N TYR A 79 -6.26 -0.72 3.58
CA TYR A 79 -5.84 0.08 4.73
C TYR A 79 -4.74 1.06 4.30
N LYS A 80 -4.30 1.92 5.22
CA LYS A 80 -3.10 2.72 5.03
C LYS A 80 -2.07 2.40 6.11
N THR A 81 -0.84 2.15 5.69
CA THR A 81 0.27 1.81 6.57
C THR A 81 1.23 2.99 6.72
N PRO A 82 1.83 3.24 7.92
CA PRO A 82 2.82 4.30 8.08
C PRO A 82 3.98 4.14 7.10
N ALA A 83 4.29 5.19 6.35
CA ALA A 83 5.43 5.17 5.45
C ALA A 83 6.73 5.21 6.26
N LYS A 84 7.50 4.11 6.26
CA LYS A 84 8.80 4.04 6.93
C LYS A 84 9.86 4.93 6.25
N VAL A 85 9.64 5.33 5.00
CA VAL A 85 10.56 6.19 4.23
C VAL A 85 10.19 7.66 4.42
N ARG A 86 11.10 8.45 4.99
CA ARG A 86 10.95 9.91 5.15
C ARG A 86 11.71 10.67 4.07
N VAL A 87 11.15 10.71 2.87
CA VAL A 87 11.63 11.58 1.77
C VAL A 87 10.59 12.67 1.46
N PRO A 88 11.02 13.88 1.06
CA PRO A 88 10.10 14.94 0.66
C PRO A 88 9.12 14.47 -0.43
N GLY A 89 7.83 14.72 -0.21
CA GLY A 89 6.77 14.35 -1.16
C GLY A 89 6.18 12.95 -0.99
N VAL A 90 6.72 12.10 -0.10
CA VAL A 90 6.09 10.83 0.26
C VAL A 90 5.04 11.07 1.37
N PRO A 91 3.81 10.56 1.22
CA PRO A 91 2.78 10.72 2.24
C PRO A 91 3.15 9.98 3.53
N ALA A 92 2.72 10.51 4.67
CA ALA A 92 2.95 9.88 5.98
C ALA A 92 2.35 8.48 6.09
N PHE A 93 1.29 8.21 5.32
CA PHE A 93 0.64 6.91 5.23
C PHE A 93 0.50 6.50 3.76
N ALA A 94 0.90 5.27 3.46
CA ALA A 94 0.83 4.66 2.14
C ALA A 94 -0.42 3.78 2.03
N PRO A 95 -1.28 3.95 1.01
CA PRO A 95 -2.40 3.06 0.77
C PRO A 95 -1.93 1.65 0.41
N VAL A 96 -2.60 0.65 0.98
CA VAL A 96 -2.35 -0.77 0.76
C VAL A 96 -3.64 -1.47 0.34
N ILE A 97 -3.51 -2.33 -0.66
CA ILE A 97 -4.52 -3.32 -1.04
C ILE A 97 -3.90 -4.69 -0.79
N GLU A 98 -4.56 -5.49 0.03
CA GLU A 98 -4.16 -6.85 0.35
C GLU A 98 -5.23 -7.82 -0.13
N LYS A 99 -4.86 -8.69 -1.06
CA LYS A 99 -5.73 -9.75 -1.57
C LYS A 99 -5.34 -11.06 -0.94
N VAL A 100 -6.30 -11.72 -0.31
CA VAL A 100 -6.10 -12.98 0.40
C VAL A 100 -6.92 -14.06 -0.28
N ARG A 101 -6.34 -15.24 -0.40
CA ARG A 101 -7.07 -16.45 -0.78
C ARG A 101 -6.72 -17.60 0.12
N PHE A 102 -7.61 -18.59 0.23
CA PHE A 102 -7.36 -19.76 1.03
C PHE A 102 -7.87 -21.07 0.42
N SER A 103 -7.26 -22.17 0.86
CA SER A 103 -7.78 -23.53 0.74
C SER A 103 -7.79 -24.17 2.12
N LEU A 104 -8.94 -24.73 2.51
CA LEU A 104 -9.21 -25.24 3.85
C LEU A 104 -9.70 -26.69 3.77
N THR A 105 -9.13 -27.53 4.63
CA THR A 105 -9.61 -28.87 4.95
C THR A 105 -9.62 -29.03 6.48
N ALA A 106 -10.07 -30.19 6.98
CA ALA A 106 -10.01 -30.49 8.41
C ALA A 106 -8.56 -30.60 8.94
N GLU A 107 -7.62 -31.01 8.09
CA GLU A 107 -6.23 -31.32 8.47
C GLU A 107 -5.26 -30.18 8.18
N TRP A 108 -5.59 -29.30 7.23
CA TRP A 108 -4.70 -28.21 6.84
C TRP A 108 -5.46 -27.00 6.28
N LEU A 109 -4.86 -25.83 6.44
CA LEU A 109 -5.26 -24.57 5.83
C LEU A 109 -4.02 -23.94 5.20
N GLU A 110 -4.14 -23.55 3.93
CA GLU A 110 -3.16 -22.71 3.27
C GLU A 110 -3.80 -21.39 2.89
N MET A 111 -3.09 -20.30 3.17
CA MET A 111 -3.48 -18.95 2.74
C MET A 111 -2.35 -18.27 2.01
N GLU A 112 -2.71 -17.50 1.00
CA GLU A 112 -1.78 -16.63 0.29
C GLU A 112 -2.27 -15.20 0.33
N ASN A 113 -1.38 -14.28 0.66
CA ASN A 113 -1.62 -12.85 0.70
C ASN A 113 -0.73 -12.18 -0.34
N LEU A 114 -1.33 -11.38 -1.21
CA LEU A 114 -0.62 -10.48 -2.11
C LEU A 114 -0.89 -9.05 -1.70
N ILE A 115 0.17 -8.35 -1.33
CA ILE A 115 0.13 -7.05 -0.70
C ILE A 115 0.73 -6.03 -1.67
N GLN A 116 -0.10 -5.10 -2.13
CA GLN A 116 0.28 -4.01 -2.99
C GLN A 116 0.23 -2.70 -2.19
N THR A 117 1.39 -2.09 -1.97
CA THR A 117 1.48 -0.72 -1.43
C THR A 117 1.52 0.25 -2.60
N THR A 118 0.98 1.47 -2.45
CA THR A 118 1.05 2.53 -3.46
C THR A 118 1.49 3.85 -2.85
N GLY A 119 1.96 4.78 -3.68
CA GLY A 119 2.36 6.12 -3.22
C GLY A 119 3.72 6.18 -2.51
N VAL A 120 4.50 5.11 -2.56
CA VAL A 120 5.90 5.07 -2.09
C VAL A 120 6.84 4.81 -3.29
N PRO A 121 8.13 5.19 -3.19
CA PRO A 121 9.09 4.93 -4.27
C PRO A 121 9.13 3.45 -4.64
N TYR A 122 9.17 3.16 -5.96
CA TYR A 122 9.20 1.80 -6.52
C TYR A 122 7.98 0.93 -6.18
N SER A 123 6.88 1.49 -5.69
CA SER A 123 5.70 0.70 -5.30
C SER A 123 5.04 -0.07 -6.46
N ASP A 124 5.31 0.31 -7.70
CA ASP A 124 4.87 -0.35 -8.93
C ASP A 124 5.87 -1.39 -9.47
N TYR A 125 7.02 -1.56 -8.81
CA TYR A 125 8.07 -2.51 -9.21
C TYR A 125 7.91 -3.87 -8.58
N PHE A 126 7.15 -3.99 -7.49
CA PHE A 126 7.05 -5.22 -6.74
C PHE A 126 5.73 -5.36 -5.98
N LEU A 127 5.46 -6.59 -5.55
CA LEU A 127 4.42 -6.95 -4.60
C LEU A 127 5.07 -7.69 -3.43
N ALA A 128 4.52 -7.49 -2.24
CA ALA A 128 4.83 -8.32 -1.09
C ALA A 128 3.97 -9.59 -1.15
N GLU A 129 4.56 -10.75 -0.88
CA GLU A 129 3.85 -12.01 -0.79
C GLU A 129 4.02 -12.63 0.58
N GLN A 130 2.94 -13.19 1.11
CA GLN A 130 2.97 -13.98 2.33
C GLN A 130 2.19 -15.27 2.12
N ARG A 131 2.72 -16.38 2.63
CA ARG A 131 2.06 -17.67 2.64
C ARG A 131 1.95 -18.19 4.05
N TRP A 132 0.78 -18.67 4.40
CA TRP A 132 0.50 -19.29 5.67
C TRP A 132 0.24 -20.77 5.42
N LYS A 133 0.97 -21.61 6.12
CA LYS A 133 0.77 -23.05 6.13
C LYS A 133 0.37 -23.47 7.53
N ILE A 134 -0.85 -23.97 7.67
CA ILE A 134 -1.41 -24.43 8.93
C ILE A 134 -1.68 -25.92 8.77
N VAL A 135 -1.07 -26.75 9.62
CA VAL A 135 -1.20 -28.20 9.55
C VAL A 135 -1.51 -28.75 10.94
N ALA A 136 -2.52 -29.61 11.04
CA ALA A 136 -2.77 -30.40 12.23
C ALA A 136 -1.95 -31.70 12.16
N GLU A 137 -1.07 -31.90 13.13
CA GLU A 137 -0.30 -33.12 13.27
C GLU A 137 -0.29 -33.56 14.74
N ASN A 138 -0.69 -34.81 15.00
CA ASN A 138 -0.68 -35.41 16.34
C ASN A 138 -1.40 -34.58 17.42
N GLY A 139 -2.54 -33.95 17.08
CA GLY A 139 -3.33 -33.13 18.02
C GLY A 139 -2.73 -31.75 18.33
N VAL A 140 -1.73 -31.33 17.55
CA VAL A 140 -1.13 -30.00 17.60
C VAL A 140 -1.31 -29.34 16.24
N VAL A 141 -1.78 -28.09 16.23
CA VAL A 141 -1.81 -27.29 15.00
C VAL A 141 -0.56 -26.44 14.93
N VAL A 142 0.21 -26.59 13.86
CA VAL A 142 1.42 -25.81 13.58
C VAL A 142 1.08 -24.77 12.52
N VAL A 143 1.36 -23.50 12.81
CA VAL A 143 1.23 -22.38 11.87
C VAL A 143 2.63 -21.93 11.49
N SER A 144 2.98 -22.06 10.21
CA SER A 144 4.23 -21.57 9.64
C SER A 144 3.94 -20.48 8.60
N VAL A 145 4.68 -19.38 8.69
CA VAL A 145 4.48 -18.22 7.81
C VAL A 145 5.73 -17.97 7.00
N TYR A 146 5.57 -17.82 5.70
CA TYR A 146 6.65 -17.54 4.75
C TYR A 146 6.36 -16.24 4.03
N GLY A 147 7.39 -15.51 3.64
CA GLY A 147 7.20 -14.26 2.90
C GLY A 147 8.34 -13.93 1.96
N GLY A 148 8.06 -13.01 1.04
CA GLY A 148 8.96 -12.65 -0.04
C GLY A 148 8.47 -11.47 -0.85
N VAL A 149 9.27 -11.12 -1.86
CA VAL A 149 8.96 -10.02 -2.78
C VAL A 149 8.88 -10.55 -4.21
N ARG A 150 7.74 -10.33 -4.87
CA ARG A 150 7.58 -10.55 -6.30
C ARG A 150 7.94 -9.28 -7.06
N PHE A 151 9.11 -9.26 -7.70
CA PHE A 151 9.48 -8.16 -8.61
C PHE A 151 8.74 -8.28 -9.95
N LEU A 152 8.06 -7.21 -10.32
CA LEU A 152 7.33 -7.01 -11.57
C LEU A 152 8.20 -6.30 -12.62
N LYS A 153 9.15 -5.50 -12.14
CA LYS A 153 10.11 -4.75 -12.97
C LYS A 153 11.52 -4.98 -12.43
N LYS A 154 12.51 -4.95 -13.34
CA LYS A 154 13.92 -5.00 -12.93
C LYS A 154 14.29 -3.71 -12.21
N THR A 155 15.06 -3.84 -11.14
CA THR A 155 15.65 -2.72 -10.40
C THR A 155 16.98 -3.14 -9.81
N TRP A 156 17.91 -2.20 -9.71
CA TRP A 156 19.21 -2.37 -9.06
C TRP A 156 19.11 -2.34 -7.53
N LEU A 157 17.94 -1.95 -6.98
CA LEU A 157 17.66 -1.87 -5.55
C LEU A 157 16.93 -3.11 -5.01
N SER A 158 16.86 -4.21 -5.77
CA SER A 158 16.04 -5.38 -5.42
C SER A 158 16.41 -5.97 -4.05
N GLY A 159 17.71 -6.09 -3.75
CA GLY A 159 18.17 -6.62 -2.45
C GLY A 159 17.75 -5.75 -1.27
N LYS A 160 17.75 -4.42 -1.42
CA LYS A 160 17.31 -3.50 -0.36
C LYS A 160 15.80 -3.58 -0.14
N ILE A 161 15.02 -3.58 -1.23
CA ILE A 161 13.56 -3.72 -1.17
C ILE A 161 13.18 -5.04 -0.50
N GLU A 162 13.84 -6.14 -0.89
CA GLU A 162 13.60 -7.46 -0.31
C GLU A 162 13.95 -7.49 1.19
N GLY A 163 15.14 -7.01 1.58
CA GLY A 163 15.57 -6.99 2.97
C GLY A 163 14.66 -6.16 3.88
N GLU A 164 14.27 -4.94 3.47
CA GLU A 164 13.37 -4.09 4.26
C GLU A 164 11.95 -4.68 4.34
N THR A 165 11.47 -5.31 3.26
CA THR A 165 10.15 -5.96 3.23
C THR A 165 10.11 -7.20 4.13
N ILE A 166 11.11 -8.09 4.03
CA ILE A 166 11.21 -9.28 4.89
C ILE A 166 11.31 -8.90 6.36
N LYS A 167 12.12 -7.89 6.69
CA LYS A 167 12.23 -7.38 8.07
C LYS A 167 10.87 -6.91 8.59
N ALA A 168 10.15 -6.09 7.81
CA ALA A 168 8.82 -5.62 8.18
C ALA A 168 7.82 -6.79 8.32
N MET A 169 7.86 -7.77 7.42
CA MET A 169 7.00 -8.95 7.49
C MET A 169 7.26 -9.77 8.76
N LYS A 170 8.53 -10.04 9.11
CA LYS A 170 8.90 -10.72 10.37
C LYS A 170 8.33 -9.99 11.60
N GLU A 171 8.45 -8.66 11.65
CA GLU A 171 7.87 -7.84 12.73
C GLU A 171 6.34 -8.05 12.83
N THR A 172 5.63 -8.04 11.70
CA THR A 172 4.18 -8.23 11.67
C THR A 172 3.76 -9.66 12.02
N VAL A 173 4.48 -10.68 11.55
CA VAL A 173 4.22 -12.09 11.91
C VAL A 173 4.43 -12.31 13.40
N ASN A 174 5.48 -11.75 13.99
CA ASN A 174 5.70 -11.84 15.44
C ASN A 174 4.57 -11.18 16.24
N LEU A 175 4.07 -10.03 15.78
CA LEU A 175 2.91 -9.37 16.39
C LEU A 175 1.65 -10.25 16.31
N TRP A 176 1.42 -10.89 15.16
CA TRP A 176 0.30 -11.83 15.00
C TRP A 176 0.44 -13.03 15.94
N ILE A 177 1.62 -13.64 16.03
CA ILE A 177 1.89 -14.78 16.93
C ILE A 177 1.58 -14.41 18.38
N GLN A 178 1.99 -13.22 18.83
CA GLN A 178 1.70 -12.73 20.18
C GLN A 178 0.20 -12.58 20.43
N GLN A 179 -0.52 -11.97 19.49
CA GLN A 179 -1.96 -11.79 19.58
C GLN A 179 -2.70 -13.14 19.55
N ALA A 180 -2.30 -14.05 18.67
CA ALA A 180 -2.91 -15.37 18.53
C ALA A 180 -2.71 -16.21 19.78
N THR A 181 -1.49 -16.22 20.31
CA THR A 181 -1.15 -16.89 21.58
C THR A 181 -2.01 -16.38 22.72
N ALA A 182 -2.12 -15.06 22.89
CA ALA A 182 -2.96 -14.46 23.92
C ALA A 182 -4.45 -14.82 23.73
N ALA A 183 -4.94 -14.76 22.49
CA ALA A 183 -6.34 -15.00 22.17
C ALA A 183 -6.76 -16.47 22.37
N ILE A 184 -5.85 -17.43 22.21
CA ILE A 184 -6.11 -18.87 22.42
C ILE A 184 -5.99 -19.22 23.91
N VAL A 185 -5.00 -18.66 24.61
CA VAL A 185 -4.83 -18.88 26.05
C VAL A 185 -6.00 -18.32 26.87
N ALA A 186 -6.55 -17.16 26.47
CA ALA A 186 -7.68 -16.54 27.16
C ALA A 186 -8.96 -17.41 27.15
N GLU A 187 -9.13 -18.29 26.16
CA GLU A 187 -10.29 -19.19 26.05
C GLU A 187 -10.05 -20.54 26.75
N GLY A 188 -8.79 -20.97 26.83
CA GLY A 188 -8.38 -22.25 27.43
C GLY A 188 -8.24 -22.25 28.96
N GLY A 189 -9.18 -21.62 29.68
CA GLY A 189 -9.14 -21.47 31.15
C GLY A 189 -8.70 -22.73 31.91
N GLY A 190 -7.42 -22.76 32.32
CA GLY A 190 -6.85 -23.70 33.28
C GLY A 190 -6.67 -25.15 32.82
N GLY A 191 -5.73 -25.44 31.91
CA GLY A 191 -5.25 -26.83 31.75
C GLY A 191 -4.48 -27.19 30.47
N GLY A 192 -4.53 -26.37 29.43
CA GLY A 192 -3.84 -26.64 28.16
C GLY A 192 -2.33 -26.31 28.21
N LYS A 193 -1.49 -27.16 27.60
CA LYS A 193 -0.06 -26.87 27.40
C LYS A 193 0.09 -25.55 26.64
N ALA A 194 0.97 -24.67 27.13
CA ALA A 194 1.21 -23.36 26.54
C ALA A 194 1.66 -23.46 25.07
N PRO A 195 1.27 -22.50 24.20
CA PRO A 195 1.76 -22.44 22.84
C PRO A 195 3.29 -22.38 22.79
N VAL A 196 3.89 -23.15 21.89
CA VAL A 196 5.35 -23.18 21.71
C VAL A 196 5.67 -22.32 20.50
N VAL A 197 6.37 -21.21 20.74
CA VAL A 197 6.89 -20.34 19.68
C VAL A 197 8.28 -20.82 19.31
N SER A 198 8.46 -21.27 18.07
CA SER A 198 9.79 -21.53 17.52
C SER A 198 10.28 -20.26 16.86
N THR A 199 11.14 -19.51 17.56
CA THR A 199 11.86 -18.39 16.96
C THR A 199 13.01 -18.97 16.12
N PRO A 200 13.17 -18.56 14.84
CA PRO A 200 14.45 -18.69 14.18
C PRO A 200 15.50 -17.98 15.04
N ARG A 201 16.60 -18.67 15.35
CA ARG A 201 17.70 -18.15 16.18
C ARG A 201 18.37 -16.96 15.47
N GLU A 202 17.84 -15.76 15.70
CA GLU A 202 18.51 -14.49 15.41
C GLU A 202 18.86 -13.82 16.75
N GLU A 203 20.15 -13.52 16.90
CA GLU A 203 20.74 -12.73 17.98
C GLU A 203 19.99 -11.39 18.09
N VAL A 204 19.33 -11.15 19.22
CA VAL A 204 18.69 -9.87 19.50
C VAL A 204 19.78 -8.90 19.93
N GLU A 205 20.37 -8.18 18.98
CA GLU A 205 21.07 -6.93 19.29
C GLU A 205 20.02 -5.85 19.62
N ALA A 206 20.23 -5.23 20.78
CA ALA A 206 19.39 -4.18 21.31
C ALA A 206 19.29 -2.99 20.34
N ALA A 207 18.07 -2.51 20.14
CA ALA A 207 17.79 -1.31 19.38
C ALA A 207 18.41 -0.09 20.06
N ASP A 208 19.52 0.41 19.51
CA ASP A 208 20.04 1.74 19.80
C ASP A 208 19.59 2.75 18.73
N GLN A 209 19.28 3.95 19.20
CA GLN A 209 18.82 5.09 18.45
C GLN A 209 19.96 5.63 17.58
N GLY A 210 20.00 5.24 16.30
CA GLY A 210 21.09 5.68 15.41
C GLY A 210 20.78 5.61 13.92
N MET A 211 19.52 5.83 13.50
CA MET A 211 19.04 5.64 12.12
C MET A 211 19.58 6.65 11.08
N VAL A 212 20.65 7.39 11.37
CA VAL A 212 21.33 8.27 10.40
C VAL A 212 22.86 8.11 10.44
N ALA A 213 23.44 7.59 11.53
CA ALA A 213 24.90 7.39 11.65
C ALA A 213 25.38 6.10 10.98
N SER A 214 24.56 5.03 10.93
CA SER A 214 24.98 3.75 10.36
C SER A 214 25.03 3.71 8.83
N LEU A 215 24.56 4.76 8.15
CA LEU A 215 24.64 4.90 6.69
C LEU A 215 26.02 5.32 6.18
N LEU A 216 26.95 5.71 7.08
CA LEU A 216 28.33 6.09 6.73
C LEU A 216 29.41 5.40 7.61
N GLY A 217 29.02 4.58 8.58
CA GLY A 217 29.94 4.11 9.64
C GLY A 217 30.53 2.70 9.50
N GLY A 218 30.27 1.97 8.41
CA GLY A 218 30.61 0.54 8.32
C GLY A 218 31.42 0.14 7.08
N LEU A 219 31.98 1.10 6.37
CA LEU A 219 32.71 0.89 5.14
C LEU A 219 34.01 1.65 5.32
N ASP A 220 35.13 0.93 5.38
CA ASP A 220 36.49 1.48 5.44
C ASP A 220 36.81 2.15 4.09
N ILE A 221 36.07 3.22 3.80
CA ILE A 221 36.11 3.99 2.57
C ILE A 221 37.18 5.02 2.80
N ASP A 222 38.33 4.79 2.17
CA ASP A 222 39.39 5.79 2.05
C ASP A 222 38.78 7.14 1.64
N TRP A 223 39.30 8.24 2.18
CA TRP A 223 38.74 9.58 1.98
C TRP A 223 38.61 9.94 0.49
N LYS A 224 39.44 9.35 -0.36
CA LYS A 224 39.37 9.45 -1.83
C LYS A 224 38.09 8.86 -2.41
N THR A 225 37.66 7.72 -1.89
CA THR A 225 36.42 7.05 -2.31
C THR A 225 35.21 7.83 -1.82
N THR A 226 35.24 8.39 -0.61
CA THR A 226 34.20 9.31 -0.11
C THR A 226 34.10 10.54 -1.00
N LEU A 227 35.24 11.16 -1.34
CA LEU A 227 35.30 12.31 -2.24
C LEU A 227 34.71 11.97 -3.61
N LEU A 228 35.05 10.80 -4.16
CA LEU A 228 34.58 10.35 -5.47
C LEU A 228 33.08 10.09 -5.49
N VAL A 229 32.52 9.50 -4.44
CA VAL A 229 31.06 9.31 -4.29
C VAL A 229 30.34 10.66 -4.18
N ILE A 230 30.88 11.60 -3.40
CA ILE A 230 30.34 12.96 -3.29
C ILE A 230 30.39 13.67 -4.64
N LEU A 231 31.50 13.58 -5.37
CA LEU A 231 31.65 14.17 -6.70
C LEU A 231 30.69 13.55 -7.73
N LEU A 232 30.52 12.23 -7.71
CA LEU A 232 29.53 11.53 -8.56
C LEU A 232 28.10 11.97 -8.23
N PHE A 233 27.79 12.12 -6.95
CA PHE A 233 26.47 12.58 -6.52
C PHE A 233 26.21 14.04 -6.94
N LEU A 234 27.18 14.94 -6.75
CA LEU A 234 27.11 16.32 -7.22
C LEU A 234 27.00 16.40 -8.75
N TYR A 235 27.75 15.57 -9.47
CA TYR A 235 27.66 15.46 -10.92
C TYR A 235 26.26 15.01 -11.36
N MET A 236 25.68 13.99 -10.71
CA MET A 236 24.32 13.53 -10.99
C MET A 236 23.27 14.63 -10.73
N LEU A 237 23.41 15.39 -9.66
CA LEU A 237 22.52 16.52 -9.38
C LEU A 237 22.65 17.64 -10.43
N LEU A 238 23.87 17.97 -10.84
CA LEU A 238 24.13 18.94 -11.91
C LEU A 238 23.58 18.45 -13.25
N PHE A 239 23.75 17.17 -13.57
CA PHE A 239 23.23 16.56 -14.79
C PHE A 239 21.70 16.57 -14.83
N LEU A 240 21.04 16.26 -13.71
CA LEU A 240 19.58 16.36 -13.59
C LEU A 240 19.09 17.80 -13.75
N ARG A 241 19.79 18.78 -13.14
CA ARG A 241 19.48 20.21 -13.31
C ARG A 241 19.66 20.65 -14.76
N PHE A 242 20.73 20.23 -15.42
CA PHE A 242 21.00 20.55 -16.82
C PHE A 242 19.97 19.92 -17.74
N SER A 243 19.58 18.66 -17.50
CA SER A 243 18.53 17.97 -18.26
C SER A 243 17.17 18.68 -18.13
N MET A 244 16.83 19.16 -16.92
CA MET A 244 15.61 19.95 -16.72
C MET A 244 15.69 21.34 -17.38
N LEU A 245 16.87 21.95 -17.44
CA LEU A 245 17.06 23.22 -18.16
C LEU A 245 16.96 23.01 -19.67
N ALA A 246 17.55 21.95 -20.22
CA ALA A 246 17.49 21.62 -21.63
C ALA A 246 16.04 21.39 -22.09
N GLY A 247 15.24 20.65 -21.33
CA GLY A 247 13.81 20.46 -21.64
C GLY A 247 13.02 21.78 -21.64
N ARG A 248 13.34 22.72 -20.75
CA ARG A 248 12.70 24.06 -20.74
C ARG A 248 13.15 24.94 -21.91
N VAL A 249 14.35 24.73 -22.44
CA VAL A 249 14.82 25.42 -23.65
C VAL A 249 14.07 24.89 -24.87
N GLU A 250 13.87 23.58 -24.98
CA GLU A 250 13.05 23.01 -26.06
C GLU A 250 11.59 23.50 -26.00
N GLU A 251 10.98 23.58 -24.81
CA GLU A 251 9.65 24.18 -24.65
C GLU A 251 9.60 25.66 -25.07
N LEU A 252 10.65 26.44 -24.78
CA LEU A 252 10.76 27.83 -25.19
C LEU A 252 10.98 27.98 -26.69
N GLU A 253 11.77 27.11 -27.32
CA GLU A 253 11.95 27.11 -28.78
C GLU A 253 10.66 26.76 -29.52
N VAL A 254 9.89 25.79 -29.01
CA VAL A 254 8.56 25.46 -29.55
C VAL A 254 7.59 26.63 -29.36
N ALA A 255 7.60 27.28 -28.21
CA ALA A 255 6.78 28.47 -27.96
C ALA A 255 7.17 29.65 -28.88
N LEU A 256 8.48 29.89 -29.09
CA LEU A 256 8.98 30.94 -29.97
C LEU A 256 8.65 30.66 -31.44
N ALA A 257 8.79 29.40 -31.87
CA ALA A 257 8.41 28.96 -33.21
C ALA A 257 6.91 29.16 -33.46
N SER A 258 6.05 28.87 -32.47
CA SER A 258 4.60 29.11 -32.57
C SER A 258 4.21 30.58 -32.70
N HIS A 259 5.00 31.51 -32.14
CA HIS A 259 4.75 32.95 -32.26
C HIS A 259 5.32 33.57 -33.55
N SER A 260 6.19 32.87 -34.27
CA SER A 260 6.77 33.34 -35.53
C SER A 260 5.87 33.10 -36.76
N HIS A 261 4.79 32.34 -36.61
CA HIS A 261 3.71 32.26 -37.58
C HIS A 261 2.63 33.29 -37.26
N CYS A 262 2.93 34.57 -37.50
CA CYS A 262 1.87 35.53 -37.82
C CYS A 262 1.37 35.19 -39.23
N PRO A 263 0.09 34.81 -39.42
CA PRO A 263 -0.47 34.74 -40.75
C PRO A 263 -0.58 36.16 -41.27
N ALA A 264 0.19 36.48 -42.31
CA ALA A 264 -0.03 37.66 -43.13
C ALA A 264 -1.28 37.45 -44.00
N ASP A 265 -2.45 37.38 -43.36
CA ASP A 265 -3.74 37.42 -44.03
C ASP A 265 -4.65 38.41 -43.30
N PHE A 266 -4.40 39.68 -43.56
CA PHE A 266 -5.34 40.76 -43.27
C PHE A 266 -6.43 40.73 -44.35
N SER A 267 -7.37 39.79 -44.22
CA SER A 267 -8.65 39.88 -44.93
C SER A 267 -9.57 40.81 -44.15
N PHE A 268 -9.96 41.93 -44.77
CA PHE A 268 -10.95 42.86 -44.24
C PHE A 268 -12.29 42.12 -44.06
N GLU A 269 -12.72 41.96 -42.81
CA GLU A 269 -14.07 41.51 -42.48
C GLU A 269 -15.07 42.65 -42.76
N PRO A 270 -16.14 42.43 -43.54
CA PRO A 270 -17.14 43.47 -43.77
C PRO A 270 -17.90 43.78 -42.48
N LEU A 271 -18.09 45.08 -42.23
CA LEU A 271 -18.82 45.63 -41.08
C LEU A 271 -20.17 44.92 -40.85
N PRO A 272 -20.53 44.56 -39.61
CA PRO A 272 -21.83 44.01 -39.30
C PRO A 272 -22.94 45.04 -39.55
N SER A 273 -24.03 44.56 -40.17
CA SER A 273 -25.24 45.33 -40.44
C SER A 273 -25.83 45.97 -39.17
N PRO A 274 -26.46 47.15 -39.27
CA PRO A 274 -27.04 47.84 -38.13
C PRO A 274 -28.14 47.00 -37.45
N LEU A 275 -28.10 46.97 -36.12
CA LEU A 275 -29.09 46.34 -35.24
C LEU A 275 -30.50 46.87 -35.51
N PRO A 276 -31.54 46.01 -35.51
CA PRO A 276 -32.92 46.46 -35.61
C PRO A 276 -33.34 47.25 -34.36
N SER A 277 -34.09 48.32 -34.58
CA SER A 277 -34.63 49.21 -33.56
C SER A 277 -35.47 48.46 -32.52
N PRO A 278 -35.44 48.86 -31.23
CA PRO A 278 -36.21 48.21 -30.18
C PRO A 278 -37.73 48.36 -30.42
N LEU A 279 -38.45 47.25 -30.24
CA LEU A 279 -39.92 47.21 -30.29
C LEU A 279 -40.53 48.02 -29.14
N PRO A 280 -41.67 48.70 -29.35
CA PRO A 280 -42.37 49.42 -28.30
C PRO A 280 -42.94 48.46 -27.24
N PRO A 281 -43.03 48.89 -25.96
CA PRO A 281 -43.57 48.06 -24.89
C PRO A 281 -45.07 47.80 -25.08
N PRO A 282 -45.56 46.62 -24.65
CA PRO A 282 -46.98 46.30 -24.69
C PRO A 282 -47.77 47.14 -23.68
N PRO A 283 -49.06 47.44 -23.97
CA PRO A 283 -49.91 48.17 -23.04
C PRO A 283 -50.21 47.35 -21.78
N PRO A 284 -50.44 48.02 -20.63
CA PRO A 284 -50.73 47.35 -19.37
C PRO A 284 -52.09 46.66 -19.44
N ASN A 285 -52.08 45.34 -19.26
CA ASN A 285 -53.30 44.57 -19.04
C ASN A 285 -53.70 44.66 -17.57
N SER A 286 -54.97 45.05 -17.38
CA SER A 286 -55.81 44.79 -16.21
C SER A 286 -55.35 45.32 -14.85
N ILE A 287 -56.16 46.27 -14.40
CA ILE A 287 -56.50 46.56 -13.01
C ILE A 287 -56.87 45.25 -12.32
N GLU A 288 -56.01 44.77 -11.43
CA GLU A 288 -56.30 44.07 -10.17
C GLU A 288 -54.95 43.68 -9.57
N ASP A 289 -54.88 43.58 -8.24
CA ASP A 289 -53.70 43.22 -7.45
C ASP A 289 -52.67 44.33 -7.19
N PHE A 290 -52.99 45.24 -6.27
CA PHE A 290 -52.24 45.32 -5.00
C PHE A 290 -53.02 46.14 -3.97
N VAL A 291 -54.05 45.52 -3.42
CA VAL A 291 -54.60 45.87 -2.09
C VAL A 291 -53.75 45.14 -1.06
N GLY A 292 -53.26 45.88 -0.06
CA GLY A 292 -53.09 45.37 1.29
C GLY A 292 -51.66 45.09 1.74
N SER A 293 -51.22 45.89 2.71
CA SER A 293 -50.83 45.48 4.07
C SER A 293 -49.75 46.46 4.57
N THR A 294 -50.15 47.56 5.22
CA THR A 294 -50.31 47.72 6.68
C THR A 294 -49.03 47.54 7.51
N ASN A 295 -48.63 48.66 8.11
CA ASN A 295 -48.24 48.87 9.51
C ASN A 295 -46.89 48.38 10.07
N SER A 296 -46.22 49.39 10.66
CA SER A 296 -45.60 49.41 12.01
C SER A 296 -44.32 48.57 12.21
N THR A 297 -43.27 49.01 12.90
CA THR A 297 -43.02 50.12 13.83
C THR A 297 -41.54 50.47 13.76
#